data_AF-A0A2V2L687-F1
#
_entry.id   AF-A0A2V2L687-F1
#
_cell.length_a   1.000
_cell.length_b   1.000
_cell.length_c   1.000
_cell.angle_alpha   90.00
_cell.angle_beta   90.00
_cell.angle_gamma   90.00
#
_symmetry.space_group_name_H-M   'P 1'
#
loop_
_entity.id
_entity.type
_entity.pdbx_description
1 polymer ?
#
loop_
_entity_poly.entity_id
_entity_poly.type
_entity_poly.pdbx_seq_one_letter_code
_entity_poly.pdbx_strand_id
1 'polypeptide(L)'
;MKRTIAIFATAATLGLTALAPASQAMEQELDMLTQSVVNALRVEGFDTSNVSNLTLGQIAEIKGVLESGMTATDRSKIERLLDAE
;
A
#
# COMPACT_ATOMS: atom_id res chain seq x y z
N MET A 1 -64.16 -2.76 18.87
CA MET A 1 -63.77 -2.18 17.56
C MET A 1 -62.34 -2.61 17.27
N LYS A 2 -62.13 -3.34 16.17
CA LYS A 2 -60.82 -3.83 15.71
C LYS A 2 -60.06 -2.66 15.09
N ARG A 3 -58.83 -2.38 15.54
CA ARG A 3 -57.93 -1.44 14.86
C ARG A 3 -56.64 -2.15 14.50
N THR A 4 -56.65 -2.68 13.28
CA THR A 4 -55.51 -3.21 12.54
C THR A 4 -54.83 -2.07 11.81
N ILE A 5 -53.57 -1.74 12.12
CA ILE A 5 -52.67 -0.95 11.24
C ILE A 5 -51.24 -1.43 11.54
N ALA A 6 -50.80 -2.50 10.87
CA ALA A 6 -49.88 -2.50 9.72
C ALA A 6 -48.42 -2.16 10.09
N ILE A 7 -47.63 -3.22 10.29
CA ILE A 7 -46.17 -3.20 10.46
C ILE A 7 -45.55 -2.98 9.07
N PHE A 8 -44.89 -1.83 8.87
CA PHE A 8 -44.01 -1.63 7.71
C PHE A 8 -42.63 -2.21 8.04
N ALA A 9 -42.47 -3.51 7.81
CA ALA A 9 -41.16 -4.13 7.73
C ALA A 9 -40.57 -3.77 6.35
N THR A 10 -40.00 -2.58 6.22
CA THR A 10 -39.10 -2.26 5.11
C THR A 10 -37.82 -3.05 5.34
N ALA A 11 -37.83 -4.33 4.95
CA ALA A 11 -36.62 -5.11 4.81
C ALA A 11 -35.85 -4.52 3.63
N ALA A 12 -34.95 -3.58 3.92
CA ALA A 12 -33.89 -3.23 3.00
C ALA A 12 -33.01 -4.47 2.84
N THR A 13 -33.37 -5.34 1.89
CA THR A 13 -32.46 -6.33 1.33
C THR A 13 -31.32 -5.54 0.69
N LEU A 14 -30.30 -5.23 1.50
CA LEU A 14 -29.00 -4.80 1.03
C LEU A 14 -28.46 -5.95 0.19
N GLY A 15 -28.71 -5.88 -1.12
CA GLY A 15 -28.09 -6.74 -2.10
C GLY A 15 -26.58 -6.54 -2.02
N LEU A 16 -25.90 -7.46 -1.35
CA LEU A 16 -24.45 -7.61 -1.35
C LEU A 16 -23.98 -8.18 -2.69
N THR A 17 -24.29 -7.51 -3.80
CA THR A 17 -23.87 -7.92 -5.13
C THR A 17 -23.16 -6.77 -5.83
N ALA A 18 -22.00 -6.37 -5.32
CA ALA A 18 -20.87 -5.79 -6.07
C ALA A 18 -19.77 -5.30 -5.11
N LEU A 19 -19.01 -6.23 -4.50
CA LEU A 19 -17.70 -5.91 -3.96
C LEU A 19 -16.64 -6.30 -5.02
N ALA A 20 -16.23 -5.35 -5.87
CA ALA A 20 -14.90 -5.22 -6.53
C ALA A 20 -15.00 -4.24 -7.72
N PRO A 21 -14.10 -3.24 -7.85
CA PRO A 21 -12.66 -3.49 -7.99
C PRO A 21 -11.78 -2.58 -7.12
N ALA A 22 -12.02 -2.53 -5.81
CA ALA A 22 -11.12 -1.80 -4.90
C ALA A 22 -9.73 -2.46 -4.76
N SER A 23 -9.63 -3.79 -4.93
CA SER A 23 -8.35 -4.52 -4.82
C SER A 23 -7.39 -4.22 -5.98
N GLN A 24 -7.91 -4.13 -7.22
CA GLN A 24 -7.10 -3.93 -8.42
C GLN A 24 -6.48 -2.52 -8.47
N ALA A 25 -7.22 -1.51 -8.01
CA ALA A 25 -6.71 -0.15 -7.92
C ALA A 25 -5.56 -0.03 -6.90
N MET A 26 -5.67 -0.76 -5.78
CA MET A 26 -4.66 -0.75 -4.72
C MET A 26 -3.36 -1.45 -5.13
N GLU A 27 -3.45 -2.55 -5.88
CA GLU A 27 -2.30 -3.25 -6.45
C GLU A 27 -1.51 -2.36 -7.42
N GLN A 28 -2.20 -1.64 -8.30
CA GLN A 28 -1.57 -0.73 -9.25
C GLN A 28 -0.86 0.44 -8.55
N GLU A 29 -1.45 0.99 -7.50
CA GLU A 29 -0.84 2.07 -6.71
C GLU A 29 0.43 1.60 -5.97
N LEU A 30 0.40 0.38 -5.45
CA LEU A 30 1.54 -0.31 -4.83
C LEU A 30 2.70 -0.51 -5.81
N ASP A 31 2.40 -0.95 -7.03
CA ASP A 31 3.40 -1.12 -8.08
C ASP A 31 4.03 0.22 -8.47
N MET A 32 3.22 1.26 -8.63
CA MET A 32 3.72 2.62 -8.92
C MET A 32 4.62 3.16 -7.81
N LEU A 33 4.23 2.96 -6.55
CA LEU A 33 5.03 3.34 -5.40
C LEU A 33 6.38 2.60 -5.41
N THR A 34 6.35 1.29 -5.61
CA THR A 34 7.56 0.45 -5.64
C THR A 34 8.50 0.89 -6.76
N GLN A 35 7.98 1.12 -7.97
CA GLN A 35 8.78 1.60 -9.10
C GLN A 35 9.39 2.99 -8.85
N SER A 36 8.64 3.90 -8.21
CA SER A 36 9.17 5.21 -7.82
C SER A 36 10.37 5.08 -6.87
N VAL A 37 10.25 4.22 -5.86
CA VAL A 37 11.32 3.96 -4.89
C VAL A 37 12.53 3.30 -5.56
N VAL A 38 12.32 2.30 -6.42
CA VAL A 38 13.41 1.66 -7.19
C VAL A 38 14.17 2.69 -8.01
N ASN A 39 13.46 3.57 -8.72
CA ASN A 39 14.11 4.61 -9.53
C ASN A 39 14.93 5.57 -8.67
N ALA A 40 14.39 6.02 -7.54
CA ALA A 40 15.10 6.90 -6.62
C ALA A 40 16.34 6.22 -6.01
N LEU A 41 16.22 4.95 -5.59
CA LEU A 41 17.34 4.15 -5.09
C LEU A 41 18.44 4.01 -6.16
N ARG A 42 18.06 3.76 -7.42
CA ARG A 42 19.02 3.62 -8.51
C ARG A 42 19.76 4.92 -8.81
N VAL A 43 19.07 6.07 -8.70
CA VAL A 43 19.69 7.40 -8.82
C VAL A 43 20.70 7.64 -7.71
N GLU A 44 20.39 7.19 -6.50
CA GLU A 44 21.28 7.24 -5.32
C GLU A 44 22.38 6.17 -5.32
N GLY A 45 22.42 5.30 -6.34
CA GLY A 45 23.46 4.30 -6.55
C GLY A 45 23.31 3.02 -5.72
N PHE A 46 22.12 2.73 -5.19
CA PHE A 46 21.85 1.47 -4.49
C PHE A 46 21.63 0.32 -5.48
N ASP A 47 21.96 -0.90 -5.04
CA ASP A 47 21.52 -2.13 -5.70
C ASP A 47 20.04 -2.38 -5.40
N THR A 48 19.21 -2.42 -6.44
CA THR A 48 17.76 -2.59 -6.30
C THR A 48 17.28 -4.01 -6.57
N SER A 49 18.20 -4.98 -6.71
CA SER A 49 17.88 -6.36 -7.10
C SER A 49 16.88 -7.04 -6.15
N ASN A 50 16.93 -6.70 -4.86
CA ASN A 50 16.12 -7.32 -3.82
C ASN A 50 14.92 -6.47 -3.37
N VAL A 51 14.63 -5.35 -4.04
CA VAL A 51 13.51 -4.46 -3.63
C VAL A 51 12.16 -5.18 -3.67
N SER A 52 11.98 -6.17 -4.55
CA SER A 52 10.76 -7.00 -4.61
C SER A 52 10.51 -7.83 -3.36
N ASN A 53 11.55 -8.05 -2.55
CA ASN A 53 11.49 -8.89 -1.36
C ASN A 53 11.18 -8.06 -0.10
N LEU A 54 11.14 -6.73 -0.25
CA LEU A 54 10.77 -5.80 0.80
C LEU A 54 9.26 -5.79 1.04
N THR A 55 8.89 -5.69 2.30
CA THR A 55 7.51 -5.40 2.70
C THR A 55 7.14 -3.96 2.34
N LEU A 56 5.84 -3.70 2.17
CA LEU A 56 5.34 -2.33 1.96
C LEU A 56 5.79 -1.34 3.04
N GLY A 57 5.89 -1.79 4.30
CA GLY A 57 6.39 -0.95 5.40
C GLY A 57 7.84 -0.51 5.18
N GLN A 58 8.70 -1.42 4.72
CA GLN A 58 10.10 -1.12 4.39
C GLN A 58 10.19 -0.20 3.16
N ILE A 59 9.36 -0.40 2.13
CA ILE A 59 9.30 0.48 0.96
C ILE A 59 8.88 1.90 1.36
N ALA A 60 7.87 2.03 2.22
CA ALA A 60 7.40 3.32 2.72
C ALA A 60 8.47 4.04 3.57
N GLU A 61 9.22 3.28 4.38
CA GLU A 61 10.33 3.80 5.17
C GLU A 61 11.46 4.33 4.28
N ILE A 62 11.86 3.57 3.27
CA ILE A 62 12.87 4.00 2.29
C ILE A 62 12.41 5.27 1.57
N LYS A 63 11.15 5.32 1.11
CA LYS A 63 10.58 6.51 0.49
C LYS A 63 10.67 7.74 1.40
N GLY A 64 10.30 7.59 2.67
CA GLY A 64 10.36 8.68 3.64
C GLY A 64 11.77 9.25 3.79
N VAL A 65 12.77 8.38 3.86
CA VAL A 65 14.19 8.77 3.93
C VAL A 65 14.64 9.50 2.66
N LEU A 66 14.28 8.99 1.48
CA LEU A 66 14.63 9.59 0.19
C LEU A 66 14.02 11.01 0.05
N GLU A 67 12.81 11.21 0.57
CA GLU A 67 12.12 12.50 0.53
C GLU A 67 12.65 13.51 1.57
N SER A 68 13.09 13.04 2.75
CA SER A 68 13.61 13.91 3.81
C SER A 68 15.06 14.36 3.60
N GLY A 69 15.74 13.78 2.62
CA GLY A 69 17.19 13.89 2.46
C GLY A 69 17.91 12.81 3.28
N MET A 70 18.79 12.09 2.61
CA MET A 70 19.43 10.89 3.15
C MET A 70 20.74 11.22 3.86
N THR A 71 20.87 10.80 5.11
CA THR A 71 22.14 10.84 5.84
C THR A 71 22.98 9.58 5.59
N ALA A 72 24.25 9.58 6.02
CA ALA A 72 25.09 8.38 5.97
C ALA A 72 24.50 7.21 6.78
N THR A 73 23.90 7.49 7.95
CA THR A 73 23.22 6.48 8.77
C THR A 73 22.02 5.89 8.05
N ASP A 74 21.27 6.72 7.34
CA ASP A 74 20.10 6.28 6.58
C ASP A 74 20.50 5.41 5.39
N ARG A 75 21.58 5.79 4.69
CA ARG A 75 22.16 4.97 3.62
C ARG A 75 22.52 3.57 4.11
N SER A 76 23.25 3.46 5.23
CA SER A 76 23.58 2.15 5.81
C SER A 76 22.38 1.38 6.33
N LYS A 77 21.26 2.04 6.63
CA LYS A 77 20.01 1.37 6.97
C LYS A 77 19.33 0.82 5.72
N ILE A 78 19.27 1.60 4.65
CA ILE A 78 18.72 1.18 3.36
C ILE A 78 19.52 0.00 2.80
N GLU A 79 20.86 0.06 2.82
CA GLU A 79 21.73 -1.07 2.43
C GLU A 79 21.38 -2.34 3.20
N ARG A 80 21.27 -2.26 4.53
CA ARG A 80 20.87 -3.43 5.34
C ARG A 80 19.48 -3.96 5.03
N LEU A 81 18.54 -3.10 4.63
CA LEU A 81 17.22 -3.54 4.22
C LEU A 81 17.27 -4.29 2.89
N LEU A 82 18.12 -3.84 1.96
CA LEU A 82 18.30 -4.44 0.63
C LEU A 82 19.16 -5.72 0.68
N ASP A 83 20.09 -5.81 1.63
CA ASP A 83 21.00 -6.94 1.83
C ASP A 83 20.44 -8.02 2.78
N ALA A 84 19.32 -7.76 3.46
CA ALA A 84 18.71 -8.71 4.39
C ALA A 84 18.01 -9.85 3.63
N GLU A 85 18.80 -10.75 3.05
CA GLU A 85 18.39 -12.07 2.53
C GLU A 85 19.36 -13.18 2.96
#